data_AF-A0A953L0D3-F1
#
_entry.id   AF-A0A953L0D3-F1
#
_cell.length_a   1.000
_cell.length_b   1.000
_cell.length_c   1.000
_cell.angle_alpha   90.00
_cell.angle_beta   90.00
_cell.angle_gamma   90.00
#
_symmetry.space_group_name_H-M   'P 1'
#
loop_
_entity.id
_entity.type
_entity.pdbx_description
1 polymer ?
#
loop_
_entity_poly.entity_id
_entity_poly.type
_entity_poly.pdbx_seq_one_letter_code
_entity_poly.pdbx_strand_id
1 'polypeptide(L)'
;MKNLLSFVFLLVSGVLGVFILLMWLMTDHQACDNNWNILWAVPFNLIIAFLSFGRKEWFKIYALAAISCLIVALIVHVLGIQMLPLTELIPYFGCLLFTYMDLYRKGLSVTADKHRSALSL
;
A
#
# COMPACT_ATOMS: atom_id res chain seq x y z
N MET A 1 14.12 -13.23 1.03
CA MET A 1 13.93 -12.47 -0.22
C MET A 1 12.58 -11.76 -0.29
N LYS A 2 11.43 -12.45 -0.14
CA LYS A 2 10.08 -11.83 -0.19
C LYS A 2 9.91 -10.61 0.74
N ASN A 3 10.38 -10.72 1.99
CA ASN A 3 10.28 -9.61 2.96
C ASN A 3 11.11 -8.39 2.58
N LEU A 4 12.25 -8.56 1.90
CA LEU A 4 13.08 -7.43 1.45
C LEU A 4 12.43 -6.71 0.27
N LEU A 5 11.86 -7.47 -0.67
CA LEU A 5 11.07 -6.92 -1.78
C LEU A 5 9.92 -6.07 -1.21
N SER A 6 9.08 -6.65 -0.35
CA SER A 6 7.99 -5.94 0.29
C SER A 6 8.46 -4.69 1.03
N PHE A 7 9.57 -4.78 1.77
CA PHE A 7 10.16 -3.64 2.46
C PHE A 7 10.49 -2.50 1.49
N VAL A 8 11.24 -2.77 0.41
CA VAL A 8 11.67 -1.73 -0.55
C VAL A 8 10.48 -1.06 -1.23
N PHE A 9 9.51 -1.83 -1.72
CA PHE A 9 8.35 -1.26 -2.42
C PHE A 9 7.43 -0.46 -1.49
N LEU A 10 7.24 -0.93 -0.24
CA LEU A 10 6.51 -0.16 0.77
C LEU A 10 7.25 1.11 1.17
N LEU A 11 8.58 1.03 1.31
CA LEU A 11 9.41 2.18 1.66
C LEU A 11 9.32 3.26 0.59
N VAL A 12 9.49 2.90 -0.68
CA VAL A 12 9.39 3.85 -1.82
C VAL A 12 7.99 4.45 -1.89
N SER A 13 6.94 3.63 -1.84
CA SER A 13 5.55 4.12 -1.84
C SER A 13 5.26 5.05 -0.66
N GLY A 14 5.77 4.70 0.53
CA GLY A 14 5.61 5.48 1.76
C GLY A 14 6.31 6.82 1.70
N VAL A 15 7.56 6.87 1.23
CA VAL A 15 8.33 8.11 1.05
C VAL A 15 7.65 9.02 0.04
N LEU A 16 7.21 8.49 -1.11
CA LEU A 16 6.45 9.25 -2.10
C LEU A 16 5.12 9.76 -1.52
N GLY A 17 4.45 8.95 -0.70
CA GLY A 17 3.21 9.35 -0.03
C GLY A 17 3.41 10.47 0.98
N VAL A 18 4.47 10.41 1.77
CA VAL A 18 4.85 11.50 2.69
C VAL A 18 5.17 12.75 1.88
N PHE A 19 5.90 12.63 0.77
CA PHE A 19 6.19 13.76 -0.10
C PHE A 19 4.91 14.42 -0.64
N ILE A 20 3.95 13.63 -1.16
CA ILE A 20 2.66 14.15 -1.64
C ILE A 20 1.86 14.79 -0.49
N LEU A 21 1.87 14.19 0.70
CA LEU A 21 1.18 14.73 1.87
C LEU A 21 1.80 16.07 2.31
N LEU A 22 3.13 16.20 2.27
CA LEU A 22 3.81 17.46 2.55
C LEU A 22 3.47 18.52 1.51
N MET A 23 3.36 18.15 0.22
CA MET A 23 2.93 19.07 -0.82
C MET A 23 1.53 19.64 -0.54
N TRP A 24 0.59 18.80 -0.09
CA TRP A 24 -0.75 19.25 0.32
C TRP A 24 -0.73 20.18 1.52
N LEU A 25 0.07 19.87 2.54
CA LEU A 25 0.01 20.59 3.81
C LEU A 25 0.88 21.86 3.85
N MET A 26 1.96 21.91 3.07
CA MET A 26 2.96 22.97 3.16
C MET A 26 2.94 23.97 2.01
N THR A 27 2.15 23.74 0.96
CA THR A 27 2.16 24.61 -0.23
C THR A 27 0.79 25.25 -0.42
N ASP A 28 0.70 26.58 -0.38
CA ASP A 28 -0.53 27.35 -0.68
C ASP A 28 -0.91 27.36 -2.18
N HIS A 29 -0.31 26.48 -2.98
CA HIS A 29 -0.59 26.38 -4.40
C HIS A 29 -1.69 25.35 -4.67
N GLN A 30 -2.83 25.82 -5.18
CA GLN A 30 -3.97 24.99 -5.63
C GLN A 30 -3.58 23.87 -6.61
N ALA A 31 -2.43 23.99 -7.30
CA ALA A 31 -1.93 22.94 -8.19
C ALA A 31 -1.39 21.71 -7.45
N CYS A 32 -1.03 21.84 -6.17
CA CYS A 32 -0.64 20.73 -5.31
C CYS A 32 -1.86 20.05 -4.68
N ASP A 33 -2.96 20.78 -4.52
CA ASP A 33 -4.24 20.23 -4.08
C ASP A 33 -4.75 19.19 -5.09
N ASN A 34 -5.42 18.15 -4.58
CA ASN A 34 -6.06 17.11 -5.40
C ASN A 34 -5.10 16.16 -6.16
N ASN A 35 -3.90 15.92 -5.63
CA ASN A 35 -2.97 14.92 -6.17
C ASN A 35 -3.39 13.48 -5.81
N TRP A 36 -4.17 12.85 -6.70
CA TRP A 36 -4.68 11.48 -6.55
C TRP A 36 -3.62 10.38 -6.52
N ASN A 37 -2.34 10.69 -6.77
CA ASN A 37 -1.26 9.72 -6.60
C ASN A 37 -1.13 9.20 -5.16
N ILE A 38 -1.68 9.93 -4.17
CA ILE A 38 -1.77 9.48 -2.78
C ILE A 38 -2.48 8.11 -2.62
N LEU A 39 -3.33 7.74 -3.58
CA LEU A 39 -4.05 6.46 -3.57
C LEU A 39 -3.11 5.25 -3.71
N TRP A 40 -2.04 5.37 -4.50
CA TRP A 40 -1.06 4.29 -4.67
C TRP A 40 0.24 4.54 -3.88
N ALA A 41 0.56 5.80 -3.63
CA ALA A 41 1.66 6.26 -2.77
C ALA A 41 1.12 6.54 -1.35
N VAL A 42 0.72 5.49 -0.64
CA VAL A 42 0.10 5.66 0.69
C VAL A 42 1.19 5.99 1.72
N PRO A 43 1.14 7.12 2.44
CA PRO A 43 2.19 7.53 3.39
C PRO A 43 2.40 6.51 4.52
N PHE A 44 1.33 5.84 4.95
CA PHE A 44 1.40 4.78 5.96
C PHE A 44 2.26 3.59 5.53
N ASN A 45 2.48 3.36 4.24
CA ASN A 45 3.39 2.32 3.76
C ASN A 45 4.81 2.49 4.33
N LEU A 46 5.21 3.72 4.70
CA LEU A 46 6.50 3.99 5.34
C LEU A 46 6.64 3.22 6.65
N ILE A 47 5.60 3.23 7.50
CA ILE A 47 5.58 2.49 8.76
C ILE A 47 5.44 1.00 8.49
N ILE A 48 4.56 0.61 7.56
CA ILE A 48 4.32 -0.79 7.24
C ILE A 48 5.56 -1.47 6.67
N ALA A 49 6.43 -0.75 5.96
CA ALA A 49 7.69 -1.27 5.45
C ALA A 49 8.48 -1.97 6.57
N PHE A 50 8.72 -1.29 7.69
CA PHE A 50 9.47 -1.83 8.82
C PHE A 50 8.72 -2.93 9.58
N LEU A 51 7.39 -2.88 9.59
CA LEU A 51 6.57 -3.92 10.22
C LEU A 51 6.44 -5.19 9.36
N SER A 52 6.67 -5.10 8.05
CA SER A 52 6.42 -6.16 7.07
C SER A 52 7.28 -7.42 7.26
N PHE A 53 8.36 -7.34 8.05
CA PHE A 53 9.20 -8.49 8.41
C PHE A 53 8.51 -9.46 9.38
N GLY A 54 7.52 -8.99 10.13
CA GLY A 54 6.73 -9.81 11.05
C GLY A 54 5.44 -10.35 10.43
N ARG A 55 4.63 -11.03 11.25
CA ARG A 55 3.24 -11.37 10.96
C ARG A 55 2.33 -10.69 11.98
N LYS A 56 1.32 -9.96 11.53
CA LYS A 56 0.33 -9.31 12.40
C LYS A 56 -1.06 -9.54 11.84
N GLU A 57 -2.05 -9.81 12.67
CA GLU A 57 -3.40 -10.14 12.22
C GLU A 57 -4.03 -9.01 11.37
N TRP A 58 -3.86 -7.75 11.79
CA TRP A 58 -4.46 -6.58 11.13
C TRP A 58 -3.87 -6.29 9.74
N PHE A 59 -2.77 -6.93 9.36
CA PHE A 59 -2.19 -6.83 8.02
C PHE A 59 -3.19 -7.21 6.92
N LYS A 60 -4.14 -8.11 7.21
CA LYS A 60 -5.21 -8.47 6.26
C LYS A 60 -6.13 -7.28 5.91
N ILE A 61 -6.46 -6.45 6.90
CA ILE A 61 -7.35 -5.30 6.71
C ILE A 61 -6.58 -4.18 6.00
N TYR A 62 -5.35 -3.92 6.43
CA TYR A 62 -4.48 -2.93 5.77
C TYR A 62 -4.26 -3.27 4.30
N ALA A 63 -3.90 -4.52 4.00
CA ALA A 63 -3.66 -4.97 2.63
C ALA A 63 -4.90 -4.82 1.75
N LEU A 64 -6.08 -5.16 2.27
CA LEU A 64 -7.33 -5.02 1.52
C LEU A 64 -7.63 -3.54 1.23
N ALA A 65 -7.44 -2.66 2.20
CA ALA A 65 -7.59 -1.21 1.98
C ALA A 65 -6.60 -0.70 0.92
N ALA A 66 -5.33 -1.08 1.00
CA ALA A 66 -4.30 -0.65 0.04
C ALA A 66 -4.55 -1.17 -1.39
N ILE A 67 -5.03 -2.42 -1.53
CA ILE A 67 -5.44 -2.98 -2.83
C ILE A 67 -6.66 -2.22 -3.39
N SER A 68 -7.64 -1.91 -2.54
CA SER A 68 -8.78 -1.08 -2.96
C SER A 68 -8.31 0.30 -3.43
N CYS A 69 -7.38 0.94 -2.74
CA CYS A 69 -6.82 2.22 -3.17
C CYS A 69 -6.06 2.12 -4.50
N LEU A 70 -5.31 1.04 -4.75
CA LEU A 70 -4.69 0.78 -6.07
C LEU A 70 -5.74 0.68 -7.18
N ILE A 71 -6.84 -0.05 -6.94
CA ILE A 71 -7.92 -0.19 -7.91
C ILE A 71 -8.58 1.17 -8.17
N VAL A 72 -8.89 1.92 -7.11
CA VAL A 72 -9.47 3.27 -7.23
C VAL A 72 -8.51 4.19 -8.00
N ALA A 73 -7.20 4.12 -7.78
CA ALA A 73 -6.23 4.91 -8.55
C ALA A 73 -6.33 4.64 -10.05
N LEU A 74 -6.44 3.37 -10.46
CA LEU A 74 -6.62 3.01 -11.86
C LEU A 74 -7.96 3.49 -12.41
N ILE A 75 -9.05 3.42 -11.64
CA ILE A 75 -10.37 3.94 -12.05
C ILE A 75 -10.30 5.45 -12.26
N VAL A 76 -9.78 6.20 -11.29
CA VAL A 76 -9.62 7.66 -11.35
C VAL A 76 -8.76 8.06 -12.56
N HIS A 77 -7.77 7.23 -12.92
CA HIS A 77 -6.98 7.43 -14.12
C HIS A 77 -7.80 7.22 -15.41
N VAL A 78 -8.54 6.12 -15.52
CA VAL A 78 -9.40 5.83 -16.68
C VAL A 78 -10.49 6.89 -16.87
N LEU A 79 -10.99 7.46 -15.76
CA LEU A 79 -11.96 8.57 -15.79
C LEU A 79 -11.33 9.93 -16.18
N GLY A 80 -10.01 10.01 -16.37
CA GLY A 80 -9.30 11.23 -16.75
C GLY A 80 -9.11 12.23 -15.61
N ILE A 81 -9.44 11.86 -14.37
CA ILE A 81 -9.27 12.72 -13.19
C ILE A 81 -7.78 12.83 -12.81
N GLN A 82 -6.99 11.78 -13.06
CA GLN A 82 -5.53 11.82 -12.91
C GLN A 82 -4.83 11.20 -14.13
N MET A 83 -3.62 11.67 -14.44
CA MET A 83 -2.77 11.08 -15.47
C MET A 83 -1.66 10.26 -14.84
N LEU A 84 -1.66 8.95 -15.06
CA LEU A 84 -0.63 8.02 -14.65
C LEU A 84 0.20 7.60 -15.87
N PRO A 85 1.54 7.63 -15.80
CA PRO A 85 2.41 7.00 -16.80
C PRO A 85 2.34 5.48 -16.63
N LEU A 86 1.26 4.86 -17.15
CA LEU A 86 0.95 3.46 -16.89
C LEU A 86 2.03 2.51 -17.43
N THR A 87 2.60 2.79 -18.60
CA THR A 87 3.61 1.92 -19.22
C THR A 87 4.81 1.69 -18.29
N GLU A 88 5.23 2.74 -17.60
CA GLU A 88 6.35 2.76 -16.67
C GLU A 88 5.95 2.26 -15.28
N LEU A 89 4.72 2.56 -14.84
CA LEU A 89 4.23 2.20 -13.50
C LEU A 89 3.65 0.80 -13.38
N ILE A 90 3.23 0.16 -14.47
CA ILE A 90 2.71 -1.23 -14.45
C ILE A 90 3.60 -2.20 -13.68
N PRO A 91 4.93 -2.30 -13.93
CA PRO A 91 5.78 -3.22 -13.18
C PRO A 91 5.83 -2.88 -11.68
N TYR A 92 5.82 -1.58 -11.34
CA TYR A 92 5.80 -1.12 -9.96
C TYR A 92 4.47 -1.45 -9.25
N PHE A 93 3.34 -1.24 -9.93
CA PHE A 93 1.99 -1.57 -9.43
C PHE A 93 1.83 -3.08 -9.24
N GLY A 94 2.37 -3.90 -10.14
CA GLY A 94 2.41 -5.34 -9.99
C GLY A 94 3.19 -5.77 -8.74
N CYS A 95 4.32 -5.14 -8.46
CA CYS A 95 5.12 -5.41 -7.26
C CYS A 95 4.43 -4.95 -5.97
N LEU A 96 3.73 -3.81 -5.99
CA LEU A 96 2.91 -3.35 -4.86
C LEU A 96 1.73 -4.30 -4.61
N LEU A 97 1.03 -4.72 -5.66
CA LEU A 97 -0.05 -5.70 -5.54
C LEU A 97 0.45 -7.02 -4.93
N PHE A 98 1.57 -7.55 -5.44
CA PHE A 98 2.20 -8.74 -4.87
C PHE A 98 2.55 -8.55 -3.39
N THR A 99 3.10 -7.39 -3.04
CA THR A 99 3.46 -7.02 -1.67
C THR A 99 2.24 -6.98 -0.75
N TYR A 100 1.13 -6.38 -1.18
CA TYR A 100 -0.10 -6.36 -0.40
C TYR A 100 -0.72 -7.77 -0.27
N MET A 101 -0.63 -8.59 -1.30
CA MET A 101 -1.08 -9.99 -1.24
C MET A 101 -0.26 -10.82 -0.23
N ASP A 102 1.06 -10.61 -0.14
CA ASP A 102 1.90 -11.24 0.89
C ASP A 102 1.50 -10.79 2.31
N LEU A 103 1.27 -9.49 2.47
CA LEU A 103 0.83 -8.89 3.73
C LEU A 103 -0.54 -9.45 4.17
N TYR A 104 -1.47 -9.61 3.23
CA TYR A 104 -2.76 -10.23 3.46
C TYR A 104 -2.64 -11.68 3.95
N ARG A 105 -1.81 -12.48 3.27
CA ARG A 105 -1.53 -13.88 3.65
C ARG A 105 -0.92 -13.99 5.05
N LYS A 106 0.01 -13.08 5.39
CA LYS A 106 0.58 -12.99 6.75
C LYS A 106 -0.52 -12.78 7.79
N GLY A 107 -1.44 -11.84 7.55
CA GLY A 107 -2.57 -11.60 8.45
C GLY A 107 -3.49 -12.80 8.63
N LEU A 108 -3.82 -13.51 7.54
CA LEU A 108 -4.64 -14.73 7.61
C LEU A 108 -3.97 -15.85 8.40
N SER A 109 -2.65 -16.05 8.23
CA SER A 109 -1.93 -17.09 8.96
C SER A 109 -2.02 -16.91 10.48
N VAL A 110 -1.97 -15.67 10.97
CA VAL A 110 -2.11 -15.38 12.40
C VAL A 110 -3.51 -15.71 12.91
N THR A 111 -4.55 -15.37 12.13
CA THR A 111 -5.94 -15.73 12.48
C THR A 111 -6.13 -17.24 12.51
N ALA A 112 -5.57 -17.97 11.54
CA ALA A 112 -5.65 -19.43 11.48
C ALA A 112 -4.94 -20.11 12.67
N ASP A 113 -3.75 -19.63 13.04
CA ASP A 113 -2.99 -20.13 14.19
C ASP A 113 -3.78 -19.93 15.50
N LYS A 114 -4.44 -18.78 15.67
CA LYS A 114 -5.29 -18.47 16.84
C LYS A 114 -6.50 -19.41 16.92
N HIS A 115 -7.18 -19.64 15.80
CA HIS A 115 -8.31 -20.57 15.73
C HIS A 115 -7.90 -22.01 16.04
N ARG A 116 -6.76 -22.48 15.51
CA ARG A 116 -6.24 -23.83 15.79
C ARG A 116 -5.95 -24.02 17.29
N SER A 117 -5.35 -23.01 17.93
CA SER A 117 -5.01 -23.05 19.36
C SER A 117 -6.25 -23.07 20.27
N ALA A 118 -7.35 -22.46 19.83
CA ALA A 118 -8.62 -22.46 20.56
C ALA A 118 -9.35 -23.81 20.49
N LEU A 119 -9.13 -24.61 19.44
CA LEU A 119 -9.73 -25.95 19.28
C LEU A 119 -8.96 -27.06 20.00
N SER A 120 -7.72 -26.79 20.43
CA SER A 120 -6.87 -27.76 21.16
C SER A 120 -6.99 -27.65 22.68
N LEU A 121 -7.85 -26.78 23.19
CA LEU A 121 -8.18 -26.58 24.61
C LEU A 121 -9.55 -27.19 24.91
#